data_AF-T1C0S9-F1
#
_entry.id   AF-T1C0S9-F1
#
_cell.length_a   1.000
_cell.length_b   1.000
_cell.length_c   1.000
_cell.angle_alpha   90.00
_cell.angle_beta   90.00
_cell.angle_gamma   90.00
#
_symmetry.space_group_name_H-M   'P 1'
#
loop_
_entity.id
_entity.type
_entity.pdbx_description
1 polymer ?
#
loop_
_entity_poly.entity_id
_entity_poly.type
_entity_poly.pdbx_seq_one_letter_code
_entity_poly.pdbx_strand_id
1 'polypeptide(L)'
;GWVFDHSEGRSVYGMQYATAVISGIEGIFPLNLDLKTKKGPSKIVMQIAVMKRAITAGLEFSTVVFDSWYFASRLILFLEREKKDWVTEAKSNRKIYVDGRWVRLKDYADSLNIRDMTAYSIDGESYFMKSITTGMRNVGKVQVIVSRGLNSEKFFVTNRIDWKPRKVIDQYLRRWDIEVFHRELKQDGLGHLYQRTHESLLGTAKLSPLGALLLEISAIRSLESHLKIGKGTPGLRFRSIAMRVLVDLLKAMENHGKEFLDALLESIRKPYKSTMGVMGGQIAKL
;
A
#
# COMPACT_ATOMS: atom_id res chain seq x y z
N GLY A 1 18.50 5.86 11.06
CA GLY A 1 19.31 6.91 10.40
C GLY A 1 18.51 8.19 10.34
N TRP A 2 19.10 9.35 10.05
CA TRP A 2 18.34 10.60 9.94
C TRP A 2 17.40 10.60 8.73
N VAL A 3 16.10 10.81 8.99
CA VAL A 3 15.00 10.92 8.03
C VAL A 3 14.30 12.25 8.26
N PHE A 4 13.93 12.97 7.20
CA PHE A 4 13.15 14.20 7.33
C PHE A 4 11.68 13.87 7.64
N ASP A 5 11.19 14.35 8.77
CA ASP A 5 9.78 14.28 9.15
C ASP A 5 9.07 15.56 8.68
N HIS A 6 8.15 15.40 7.73
CA HIS A 6 7.38 16.51 7.18
C HIS A 6 6.32 17.04 8.15
N SER A 7 5.89 16.24 9.14
CA SER A 7 4.93 16.65 10.15
C SER A 7 5.58 17.54 11.21
N GLU A 8 6.86 17.30 11.52
CA GLU A 8 7.63 18.08 12.49
C GLU A 8 8.55 19.13 11.85
N GLY A 9 8.67 19.13 10.51
CA GLY A 9 9.53 20.04 9.76
C GLY A 9 11.02 19.88 10.03
N ARG A 10 11.44 18.75 10.61
CA ARG A 10 12.83 18.50 11.04
C ARG A 10 13.29 17.10 10.70
N SER A 11 14.61 16.92 10.72
CA SER A 11 15.18 15.57 10.62
C SER A 11 15.08 14.87 11.99
N VAL A 12 14.54 13.65 11.98
CA VAL A 12 14.43 12.78 13.14
C VAL A 12 15.21 11.49 12.89
N TYR A 13 15.67 10.84 13.96
CA TYR A 13 16.31 9.55 13.82
C TYR A 13 15.24 8.47 13.65
N GLY A 14 15.24 7.78 12.51
CA GLY A 14 14.22 6.78 12.24
C GLY A 14 14.52 5.89 11.03
N MET A 15 13.47 5.19 10.60
CA MET A 15 13.46 4.36 9.41
C MET A 15 12.28 4.75 8.55
N GLN A 16 12.47 4.72 7.24
CA GLN A 16 11.41 4.98 6.29
C GLN A 16 11.11 3.70 5.52
N TYR A 17 9.87 3.27 5.51
CA TYR A 17 9.44 2.09 4.77
C TYR A 17 8.59 2.48 3.56
N ALA A 18 8.68 1.70 2.49
CA ALA A 18 7.79 1.74 1.34
C ALA A 18 6.95 0.46 1.35
N THR A 19 5.64 0.62 1.42
CA THR A 19 4.67 -0.46 1.65
C THR A 19 3.63 -0.53 0.55
N ALA A 20 3.17 -1.73 0.27
CA ALA A 20 2.01 -2.03 -0.52
C ALA A 20 1.20 -3.13 0.18
N VAL A 21 -0.10 -3.08 -0.04
CA VAL A 21 -1.07 -4.06 0.45
C VAL A 21 -1.99 -4.44 -0.71
N ILE A 22 -2.50 -5.67 -0.71
CA ILE A 22 -3.70 -6.03 -1.47
C ILE A 22 -4.87 -5.70 -0.58
N SER A 23 -5.88 -5.03 -1.13
CA SER A 23 -7.16 -4.86 -0.45
C SER A 23 -8.25 -5.52 -1.28
N GLY A 24 -9.01 -6.42 -0.65
CA GLY A 24 -10.10 -7.22 -1.24
C GLY A 24 -11.36 -7.23 -0.37
N ILE A 25 -12.37 -7.97 -0.78
CA ILE A 25 -13.56 -8.23 0.06
C ILE A 25 -13.16 -9.11 1.25
N GLU A 26 -12.11 -9.91 1.04
CA GLU A 26 -11.55 -10.90 1.94
C GLU A 26 -10.72 -10.27 3.06
N GLY A 27 -10.21 -9.05 2.88
CA GLY A 27 -9.34 -8.39 3.85
C GLY A 27 -8.24 -7.53 3.24
N ILE A 28 -7.26 -7.18 4.07
CA ILE A 28 -6.10 -6.36 3.71
C ILE A 28 -4.84 -7.20 3.93
N PHE A 29 -4.13 -7.54 2.85
CA PHE A 29 -2.99 -8.43 2.89
C PHE A 29 -1.69 -7.68 2.59
N PRO A 30 -0.69 -7.68 3.49
CA PRO A 30 0.59 -7.01 3.23
C PRO A 30 1.37 -7.68 2.09
N LEU A 31 1.75 -6.91 1.08
CA LEU A 31 2.62 -7.39 0.00
C LEU A 31 4.10 -7.16 0.29
N ASN A 32 4.42 -6.01 0.88
CA ASN A 32 5.80 -5.68 1.21
C ASN A 32 5.91 -4.63 2.32
N LEU A 33 7.04 -4.69 3.02
CA LEU A 33 7.52 -3.67 3.94
C LEU A 33 9.02 -3.46 3.67
N ASP A 34 9.33 -2.64 2.65
CA ASP A 34 10.71 -2.47 2.20
C ASP A 34 11.34 -1.21 2.80
N LEU A 35 12.50 -1.36 3.44
CA LEU A 35 13.25 -0.24 3.99
C LEU A 35 13.81 0.65 2.87
N LYS A 36 13.48 1.94 2.91
CA LYS A 36 14.09 2.96 2.07
C LYS A 36 15.41 3.43 2.68
N THR A 37 16.51 3.14 1.99
CA THR A 37 17.85 3.63 2.35
C THR A 37 18.25 4.82 1.49
N LYS A 38 19.16 5.69 1.96
CA LYS A 38 19.60 6.89 1.21
C LYS A 38 20.25 6.55 -0.14
N LYS A 39 21.14 5.54 -0.15
CA LYS A 39 21.84 5.06 -1.35
C LYS A 39 21.03 4.07 -2.20
N GLY A 40 19.86 3.64 -1.72
CA GLY A 40 19.01 2.67 -2.39
C GLY A 40 18.06 3.28 -3.43
N PRO A 41 17.30 2.44 -4.15
CA PRO A 41 16.36 2.88 -5.18
C PRO A 41 15.32 3.88 -4.65
N SER A 42 14.72 4.67 -5.54
CA SER A 42 13.61 5.53 -5.17
C SER A 42 12.38 4.70 -4.80
N LYS A 43 11.46 5.26 -3.99
CA LYS A 43 10.22 4.56 -3.62
C LYS A 43 9.40 4.15 -4.84
N ILE A 44 9.38 4.97 -5.91
CA ILE A 44 8.74 4.60 -7.20
C ILE A 44 9.33 3.30 -7.75
N VAL A 45 10.66 3.20 -7.79
CA VAL A 45 11.34 1.99 -8.31
C VAL A 45 11.06 0.78 -7.41
N MET A 46 11.06 0.97 -6.09
CA MET A 46 10.72 -0.09 -5.14
C MET A 46 9.30 -0.62 -5.37
N GLN A 47 8.30 0.27 -5.52
CA GLN A 47 6.91 -0.12 -5.74
C GLN A 47 6.68 -0.79 -7.10
N ILE A 48 7.34 -0.32 -8.16
CA ILE A 48 7.36 -1.02 -9.46
C ILE A 48 7.90 -2.45 -9.31
N ALA A 49 8.97 -2.63 -8.54
CA ALA A 49 9.52 -3.97 -8.30
C ALA A 49 8.55 -4.88 -7.53
N VAL A 50 7.82 -4.35 -6.54
CA VAL A 50 6.78 -5.08 -5.81
C VAL A 50 5.67 -5.54 -6.76
N MET A 51 5.13 -4.63 -7.57
CA MET A 51 4.08 -4.97 -8.54
C MET A 51 4.55 -5.97 -9.60
N LYS A 52 5.79 -5.86 -10.08
CA LYS A 52 6.37 -6.86 -10.99
C LYS A 52 6.41 -8.24 -10.36
N ARG A 53 6.88 -8.35 -9.11
CA ARG A 53 6.90 -9.64 -8.40
C ARG A 53 5.51 -10.21 -8.22
N ALA A 54 4.53 -9.37 -7.87
CA ALA A 54 3.13 -9.78 -7.75
C ALA A 54 2.57 -10.32 -9.07
N ILE A 55 2.79 -9.61 -10.19
CA ILE A 55 2.37 -10.05 -11.53
C ILE A 55 3.05 -11.36 -11.91
N THR A 56 4.37 -11.47 -11.72
CA THR A 56 5.14 -12.69 -12.03
C THR A 56 4.70 -13.88 -11.18
N ALA A 57 4.27 -13.64 -9.93
CA ALA A 57 3.73 -14.67 -9.05
C ALA A 57 2.29 -15.09 -9.40
N GLY A 58 1.69 -14.50 -10.45
CA GLY A 58 0.32 -14.80 -10.85
C GLY A 58 -0.74 -14.15 -9.96
N LEU A 59 -0.38 -13.15 -9.16
CA LEU A 59 -1.36 -12.44 -8.35
C LEU A 59 -2.30 -11.62 -9.23
N GLU A 60 -3.58 -11.93 -9.14
CA GLU A 60 -4.62 -11.20 -9.85
C GLU A 60 -5.02 -9.94 -9.08
N PHE A 61 -4.78 -8.78 -9.70
CA PHE A 61 -5.28 -7.49 -9.24
C PHE A 61 -5.57 -6.61 -10.46
N SER A 62 -6.68 -5.87 -10.40
CA SER A 62 -7.14 -5.03 -11.52
C SER A 62 -6.74 -3.57 -11.36
N THR A 63 -6.85 -3.03 -10.14
CA THR A 63 -6.73 -1.60 -9.86
C THR A 63 -5.62 -1.31 -8.86
N VAL A 64 -4.78 -0.32 -9.16
CA VAL A 64 -3.74 0.17 -8.25
C VAL A 64 -4.12 1.55 -7.72
N VAL A 65 -4.23 1.67 -6.41
CA VAL A 65 -4.58 2.91 -5.72
C VAL A 65 -3.36 3.44 -4.97
N PHE A 66 -3.02 4.71 -5.15
CA PHE A 66 -1.82 5.29 -4.54
C PHE A 66 -1.95 6.78 -4.21
N ASP A 67 -1.17 7.23 -3.23
CA ASP A 67 -1.09 8.63 -2.82
C ASP A 67 -0.51 9.54 -3.92
N SER A 68 -0.88 10.83 -3.87
CA SER A 68 -0.44 11.85 -4.83
C SER A 68 1.08 11.97 -4.99
N TRP A 69 1.87 11.62 -3.97
CA TRP A 69 3.33 11.60 -4.03
C TRP A 69 3.85 10.55 -5.01
N TYR A 70 3.14 9.42 -5.16
CA TYR A 70 3.49 8.37 -6.11
C TYR A 70 3.04 8.68 -7.54
N PHE A 71 2.28 9.75 -7.77
CA PHE A 71 1.78 10.13 -9.09
C PHE A 71 2.91 10.63 -10.00
N ALA A 72 3.70 9.71 -10.54
CA ALA A 72 4.86 10.00 -11.39
C ALA A 72 4.73 9.28 -12.72
N SER A 73 5.18 9.92 -13.82
CA SER A 73 5.09 9.37 -15.18
C SER A 73 5.71 7.98 -15.29
N ARG A 74 6.80 7.70 -14.56
CA ARG A 74 7.43 6.38 -14.54
C ARG A 74 6.51 5.28 -13.98
N LEU A 75 5.72 5.58 -12.95
CA LEU A 75 4.75 4.65 -12.40
C LEU A 75 3.57 4.48 -13.36
N ILE A 76 3.05 5.59 -13.91
CA ILE A 76 1.93 5.55 -14.86
C ILE A 76 2.29 4.72 -16.09
N LEU A 77 3.44 4.98 -16.74
CA LEU A 77 3.89 4.22 -17.90
C LEU A 77 4.03 2.72 -17.60
N PHE A 78 4.44 2.37 -16.39
CA PHE A 78 4.47 0.98 -15.95
C PHE A 78 3.05 0.39 -15.89
N LEU A 79 2.12 1.06 -15.20
CA LEU A 79 0.75 0.57 -15.04
C LEU A 79 0.01 0.44 -16.37
N GLU A 80 0.17 1.40 -17.28
CA GLU A 80 -0.40 1.35 -18.63
C GLU A 80 0.14 0.16 -19.43
N ARG A 81 1.47 -0.09 -19.37
CA ARG A 81 2.09 -1.23 -20.06
C ARG A 81 1.57 -2.56 -19.52
N GLU A 82 1.41 -2.68 -18.21
CA GLU A 82 0.86 -3.88 -17.56
C GLU A 82 -0.68 -3.94 -17.62
N LYS A 83 -1.33 -3.01 -18.35
CA LYS A 83 -2.79 -2.91 -18.51
C LYS A 83 -3.54 -2.91 -17.18
N LYS A 84 -3.01 -2.18 -16.19
CA LYS A 84 -3.62 -2.01 -14.87
C LYS A 84 -4.43 -0.73 -14.81
N ASP A 85 -5.60 -0.82 -14.22
CA ASP A 85 -6.40 0.35 -13.86
C ASP A 85 -5.71 1.06 -12.69
N TRP A 86 -5.88 2.38 -12.58
CA TRP A 86 -5.33 3.10 -11.44
C TRP A 86 -6.17 4.29 -11.01
N VAL A 87 -6.08 4.62 -9.72
CA VAL A 87 -6.72 5.80 -9.13
C VAL A 87 -5.74 6.48 -8.18
N THR A 88 -5.63 7.80 -8.29
CA THR A 88 -4.78 8.60 -7.40
C THR A 88 -5.37 9.99 -7.18
N GLU A 89 -4.89 10.67 -6.15
CA GLU A 89 -5.10 12.10 -5.97
C GLU A 89 -4.01 12.89 -6.71
N ALA A 90 -4.38 14.02 -7.30
CA ALA A 90 -3.48 14.91 -8.00
C ALA A 90 -3.30 16.23 -7.26
N LYS A 91 -2.07 16.73 -7.30
CA LYS A 91 -1.77 18.09 -6.84
C LYS A 91 -2.43 19.11 -7.78
N SER A 92 -2.91 20.20 -7.20
CA SER A 92 -3.62 21.28 -7.90
C SER A 92 -2.83 21.97 -9.02
N ASN A 93 -1.50 21.86 -8.99
CA ASN A 93 -0.59 22.41 -10.00
C ASN A 93 -0.45 21.56 -11.27
N ARG A 94 -1.05 20.36 -11.32
CA ARG A 94 -1.06 19.53 -12.53
C ARG A 94 -1.80 20.25 -13.66
N LYS A 95 -1.34 20.04 -14.90
CA LYS A 95 -1.93 20.67 -16.09
C LYS A 95 -2.78 19.70 -16.88
N ILE A 96 -4.00 20.13 -17.21
CA ILE A 96 -4.96 19.43 -18.06
C ILE A 96 -5.27 20.25 -19.30
N TYR A 97 -5.75 19.59 -20.35
CA TYR A 97 -6.06 20.22 -21.64
C TYR A 97 -7.57 20.51 -21.73
N VAL A 98 -7.93 21.79 -21.67
CA VAL A 98 -9.32 22.27 -21.67
C VAL A 98 -9.42 23.41 -22.66
N ASP A 99 -10.43 23.39 -23.54
CA ASP A 99 -10.71 24.44 -24.53
C ASP A 99 -9.48 24.86 -25.36
N GLY A 100 -8.72 23.88 -25.85
CA GLY A 100 -7.57 24.13 -26.72
C GLY A 100 -6.29 24.59 -26.01
N ARG A 101 -6.26 24.63 -24.67
CA ARG A 101 -5.10 25.11 -23.89
C ARG A 101 -4.79 24.26 -22.66
N TRP A 102 -3.54 24.33 -22.20
CA TRP A 102 -3.09 23.68 -20.97
C TRP A 102 -3.31 24.59 -19.75
N VAL A 103 -4.26 24.23 -18.88
CA VAL A 103 -4.60 24.96 -17.65
C VAL A 103 -4.26 24.15 -16.41
N ARG A 104 -4.02 24.78 -15.26
CA ARG A 104 -3.82 24.04 -14.00
C ARG A 104 -5.16 23.47 -13.52
N LEU A 105 -5.13 22.36 -12.79
CA LEU A 105 -6.32 21.79 -12.15
C LEU A 105 -7.02 22.81 -11.25
N LYS A 106 -6.24 23.61 -10.51
CA LYS A 106 -6.79 24.70 -9.68
C LYS A 106 -7.59 25.70 -10.52
N ASP A 107 -6.98 26.22 -11.58
CA ASP A 107 -7.60 27.24 -12.45
C ASP A 107 -8.88 26.70 -13.10
N TYR A 108 -8.87 25.44 -13.52
CA TYR A 108 -10.06 24.76 -14.03
C TYR A 108 -11.14 24.64 -12.97
N ALA A 109 -10.81 24.18 -11.77
CA ALA A 109 -11.79 24.08 -10.69
C ALA A 109 -12.37 25.46 -10.32
N ASP A 110 -11.55 26.50 -10.23
CA ASP A 110 -12.01 27.86 -9.93
C ASP A 110 -12.98 28.41 -10.98
N SER A 111 -12.91 27.93 -12.24
CA SER A 111 -13.88 28.27 -13.27
C SER A 111 -15.22 27.52 -13.16
N LEU A 112 -15.31 26.46 -12.35
CA LEU A 112 -16.53 25.66 -12.19
C LEU A 112 -17.52 26.33 -11.24
N ASN A 113 -18.76 26.49 -11.70
CA ASN A 113 -19.89 26.81 -10.85
C ASN A 113 -20.37 25.56 -10.11
N ILE A 114 -20.71 25.70 -8.83
CA ILE A 114 -21.25 24.59 -8.02
C ILE A 114 -22.54 23.99 -8.61
N ARG A 115 -23.33 24.80 -9.33
CA ARG A 115 -24.55 24.37 -10.02
C ARG A 115 -24.28 23.38 -11.15
N ASP A 116 -23.07 23.37 -11.70
CA ASP A 116 -22.66 22.45 -12.76
C ASP A 116 -22.09 21.13 -12.22
N MET A 117 -22.03 20.99 -10.88
CA MET A 117 -21.52 19.84 -10.16
C MET A 117 -22.67 18.98 -9.63
N THR A 118 -22.42 17.68 -9.45
CA THR A 118 -23.39 16.74 -8.90
C THR A 118 -23.09 16.50 -7.42
N ALA A 119 -24.13 16.53 -6.58
CA ALA A 119 -24.00 16.23 -5.16
C ALA A 119 -23.91 14.71 -4.93
N TYR A 120 -22.99 14.30 -4.05
CA TYR A 120 -22.79 12.93 -3.60
C TYR A 120 -22.72 12.91 -2.07
N SER A 121 -23.36 11.93 -1.43
CA SER A 121 -23.17 11.66 -0.01
C SER A 121 -22.18 10.50 0.17
N ILE A 122 -21.14 10.74 0.96
CA ILE A 122 -20.09 9.76 1.28
C ILE A 122 -19.89 9.84 2.79
N ASP A 123 -20.14 8.72 3.49
CA ASP A 123 -20.00 8.61 4.95
C ASP A 123 -20.73 9.69 5.75
N GLY A 124 -21.91 10.12 5.28
CA GLY A 124 -22.72 11.17 5.91
C GLY A 124 -22.33 12.60 5.54
N GLU A 125 -21.20 12.80 4.87
CA GLU A 125 -20.73 14.08 4.37
C GLU A 125 -21.18 14.32 2.93
N SER A 126 -21.45 15.58 2.57
CA SER A 126 -21.87 15.97 1.23
C SER A 126 -20.73 16.58 0.43
N TYR A 127 -20.55 16.08 -0.79
CA TYR A 127 -19.53 16.52 -1.74
C TYR A 127 -20.14 16.89 -3.09
N PHE A 128 -19.73 18.01 -3.64
CA PHE A 128 -20.04 18.38 -5.03
C PHE A 128 -18.92 17.91 -5.93
N MET A 129 -19.24 17.13 -6.96
CA MET A 129 -18.25 16.56 -7.86
C MET A 129 -18.54 16.89 -9.32
N LYS A 130 -17.48 17.18 -10.07
CA LYS A 130 -17.50 17.29 -11.54
C LYS A 130 -16.44 16.40 -12.12
N SER A 131 -16.80 15.62 -13.14
CA SER A 131 -15.82 14.86 -13.92
C SER A 131 -15.58 15.48 -15.29
N ILE A 132 -14.36 15.34 -15.79
CA ILE A 132 -13.96 15.68 -17.14
C ILE A 132 -12.98 14.64 -17.67
N THR A 133 -13.18 14.20 -18.92
CA THR A 133 -12.21 13.37 -19.63
C THR A 133 -11.32 14.29 -20.46
N THR A 134 -10.01 14.28 -20.19
CA THR A 134 -9.06 15.25 -20.75
C THR A 134 -7.66 14.64 -20.89
N GLY A 135 -6.78 15.31 -21.65
CA GLY A 135 -5.35 15.04 -21.62
C GLY A 135 -4.69 15.69 -20.41
N MET A 136 -3.85 14.94 -19.69
CA MET A 136 -3.02 15.45 -18.61
C MET A 136 -1.54 15.38 -18.98
N ARG A 137 -0.81 16.47 -18.73
CA ARG A 137 0.60 16.59 -19.13
C ARG A 137 1.46 15.50 -18.48
N ASN A 138 2.28 14.83 -19.28
CA ASN A 138 3.16 13.72 -18.87
C ASN A 138 2.43 12.49 -18.29
N VAL A 139 1.14 12.35 -18.56
CA VAL A 139 0.30 11.22 -18.11
C VAL A 139 -0.47 10.62 -19.28
N GLY A 140 -1.16 11.44 -20.08
CA GLY A 140 -1.98 10.99 -21.22
C GLY A 140 -3.47 11.29 -21.01
N LYS A 141 -4.34 10.54 -21.69
CA LYS A 141 -5.80 10.69 -21.56
C LYS A 141 -6.27 10.10 -20.23
N VAL A 142 -7.00 10.90 -19.45
CA VAL A 142 -7.45 10.53 -18.10
C VAL A 142 -8.86 11.07 -17.86
N GLN A 143 -9.52 10.52 -16.85
CA GLN A 143 -10.65 11.18 -16.21
C GLN A 143 -10.15 11.89 -14.96
N VAL A 144 -10.56 13.14 -14.81
CA VAL A 144 -10.31 13.97 -13.63
C VAL A 144 -11.64 14.23 -12.94
N ILE A 145 -11.65 14.09 -11.61
CA ILE A 145 -12.79 14.44 -10.77
C ILE A 145 -12.35 15.57 -9.84
N VAL A 146 -12.99 16.71 -9.99
CA VAL A 146 -12.92 17.81 -9.02
C VAL A 146 -13.98 17.52 -7.96
N SER A 147 -13.56 17.40 -6.70
CA SER A 147 -14.44 17.18 -5.55
C SER A 147 -14.34 18.34 -4.58
N ARG A 148 -15.48 18.90 -4.17
CA ARG A 148 -15.60 20.00 -3.20
C ARG A 148 -16.48 19.55 -2.03
N GLY A 149 -15.88 19.42 -0.85
CA GLY A 149 -16.59 19.35 0.43
C GLY A 149 -16.64 20.73 1.09
N LEU A 150 -17.23 20.82 2.29
CA LEU A 150 -17.43 22.09 3.01
C LEU A 150 -16.13 22.92 3.15
N ASN A 151 -15.01 22.26 3.46
CA ASN A 151 -13.70 22.89 3.65
C ASN A 151 -12.57 22.15 2.92
N SER A 152 -12.88 21.40 1.85
CA SER A 152 -11.86 20.66 1.12
C SER A 152 -12.11 20.65 -0.38
N GLU A 153 -11.05 20.86 -1.17
CA GLU A 153 -11.04 20.67 -2.62
C GLU A 153 -9.98 19.62 -2.95
N LYS A 154 -10.40 18.53 -3.60
CA LYS A 154 -9.52 17.43 -3.99
C LYS A 154 -9.67 17.12 -5.47
N PHE A 155 -8.59 16.62 -6.06
CA PHE A 155 -8.54 16.23 -7.45
C PHE A 155 -8.23 14.74 -7.56
N PHE A 156 -9.15 13.94 -8.04
CA PHE A 156 -8.92 12.52 -8.28
C PHE A 156 -8.68 12.29 -9.76
N VAL A 157 -7.81 11.35 -10.10
CA VAL A 157 -7.41 11.06 -11.47
C VAL A 157 -7.34 9.55 -11.67
N THR A 158 -7.82 9.09 -12.82
CA THR A 158 -7.80 7.69 -13.23
C THR A 158 -7.62 7.55 -14.74
N ASN A 159 -7.08 6.42 -15.19
CA ASN A 159 -7.15 6.02 -16.60
C ASN A 159 -8.53 5.46 -17.00
N ARG A 160 -9.44 5.25 -16.06
CA ARG A 160 -10.80 4.73 -16.30
C ARG A 160 -11.81 5.82 -16.61
N ILE A 161 -11.82 6.22 -17.88
CA ILE A 161 -12.73 7.25 -18.42
C ILE A 161 -14.20 6.82 -18.49
N ASP A 162 -14.46 5.52 -18.33
CA ASP A 162 -15.78 4.89 -18.32
C ASP A 162 -16.40 4.83 -16.91
N TRP A 163 -15.62 5.09 -15.85
CA TRP A 163 -16.14 4.99 -14.48
C TRP A 163 -16.95 6.23 -14.09
N LYS A 164 -18.03 5.99 -13.33
CA LYS A 164 -18.79 7.07 -12.68
C LYS A 164 -17.94 7.68 -11.56
N PRO A 165 -18.06 9.00 -11.28
CA PRO A 165 -17.27 9.67 -10.25
C PRO A 165 -17.29 8.94 -8.89
N ARG A 166 -18.48 8.54 -8.43
CA ARG A 166 -18.63 7.77 -7.19
C ARG A 166 -17.74 6.53 -7.12
N LYS A 167 -17.68 5.73 -8.19
CA LYS A 167 -16.83 4.53 -8.25
C LYS A 167 -15.35 4.88 -8.09
N VAL A 168 -14.88 5.95 -8.73
CA VAL A 168 -13.48 6.38 -8.60
C VAL A 168 -13.17 6.78 -7.16
N ILE A 169 -14.09 7.49 -6.50
CA ILE A 169 -13.92 7.88 -5.10
C ILE A 169 -13.95 6.64 -4.19
N ASP A 170 -14.91 5.73 -4.36
CA ASP A 170 -15.01 4.50 -3.58
C ASP A 170 -13.71 3.67 -3.70
N GLN A 171 -13.12 3.58 -4.91
CA GLN A 171 -11.82 2.94 -5.10
C GLN A 171 -10.70 3.69 -4.36
N TYR A 172 -10.67 5.01 -4.44
CA TYR A 172 -9.64 5.80 -3.74
C TYR A 172 -9.76 5.71 -2.22
N LEU A 173 -10.97 5.61 -1.66
CA LEU A 173 -11.18 5.48 -0.22
C LEU A 173 -10.58 4.20 0.36
N ARG A 174 -10.47 3.12 -0.44
CA ARG A 174 -9.74 1.89 -0.05
C ARG A 174 -8.26 2.15 0.25
N ARG A 175 -7.70 3.30 -0.14
CA ARG A 175 -6.36 3.71 0.28
C ARG A 175 -6.25 3.81 1.81
N TRP A 176 -7.33 4.11 2.54
CA TRP A 176 -7.34 4.18 4.00
C TRP A 176 -6.88 2.88 4.66
N ASP A 177 -7.07 1.75 3.99
CA ASP A 177 -6.62 0.43 4.43
C ASP A 177 -5.12 0.40 4.74
N ILE A 178 -4.30 1.12 3.95
CA ILE A 178 -2.86 1.18 4.21
C ILE A 178 -2.53 2.02 5.45
N GLU A 179 -3.36 3.00 5.79
CA GLU A 179 -3.18 3.81 7.00
C GLU A 179 -3.58 3.05 8.25
N VAL A 180 -4.63 2.23 8.15
CA VAL A 180 -5.00 1.27 9.20
C VAL A 180 -3.85 0.29 9.41
N PHE A 181 -3.34 -0.32 8.33
CA PHE A 181 -2.16 -1.19 8.39
C PHE A 181 -0.94 -0.51 9.03
N HIS A 182 -0.63 0.74 8.65
CA HIS A 182 0.48 1.48 9.27
C HIS A 182 0.26 1.78 10.75
N ARG A 183 -0.99 2.05 11.16
CA ARG A 183 -1.34 2.33 12.56
C ARG A 183 -1.14 1.08 13.41
N GLU A 184 -1.65 -0.05 12.95
CA GLU A 184 -1.48 -1.35 13.60
C GLU A 184 0.00 -1.73 13.67
N LEU A 185 0.75 -1.58 12.57
CA LEU A 185 2.19 -1.81 12.58
C LEU A 185 2.92 -0.92 13.59
N LYS A 186 2.53 0.34 13.75
CA LYS A 186 3.19 1.24 14.70
C LYS A 186 2.83 0.94 16.15
N GLN A 187 1.55 0.68 16.43
CA GLN A 187 1.05 0.48 17.79
C GLN A 187 1.41 -0.90 18.33
N ASP A 188 1.22 -1.97 17.55
CA ASP A 188 1.30 -3.34 18.06
C ASP A 188 2.54 -4.11 17.56
N GLY A 189 3.28 -3.58 16.58
CA GLY A 189 4.47 -4.23 16.00
C GLY A 189 5.78 -3.49 16.27
N LEU A 190 6.02 -2.42 15.51
CA LEU A 190 7.26 -1.65 15.47
C LEU A 190 7.50 -0.79 16.72
N GLY A 191 6.44 -0.36 17.42
CA GLY A 191 6.52 0.45 18.64
C GLY A 191 7.13 -0.29 19.84
N HIS A 192 7.20 -1.62 19.76
CA HIS A 192 7.72 -2.49 20.82
C HIS A 192 9.02 -3.22 20.41
N LEU A 193 9.66 -2.77 19.34
CA LEU A 193 10.92 -3.36 18.86
C LEU A 193 12.12 -2.75 19.60
N TYR A 194 12.61 -3.47 20.61
CA TYR A 194 13.79 -3.12 21.39
C TYR A 194 15.09 -3.75 20.87
N GLN A 195 15.08 -4.35 19.67
CA GLN A 195 16.24 -5.02 19.10
C GLN A 195 17.37 -4.01 18.83
N ARG A 196 18.59 -4.39 19.23
CA ARG A 196 19.77 -3.52 19.23
C ARG A 196 20.55 -3.55 17.92
N THR A 197 20.31 -4.52 17.05
CA THR A 197 21.00 -4.66 15.77
C THR A 197 20.06 -4.33 14.60
N HIS A 198 20.62 -3.70 13.58
CA HIS A 198 19.87 -3.28 12.39
C HIS A 198 19.21 -4.46 11.67
N GLU A 199 19.93 -5.58 11.57
CA GLU A 199 19.46 -6.80 10.93
C GLU A 199 18.29 -7.45 11.67
N SER A 200 18.37 -7.53 13.00
CA SER A 200 17.30 -8.09 13.82
C SER A 200 16.05 -7.22 13.76
N LEU A 201 16.21 -5.90 13.80
CA LEU A 201 15.10 -4.95 13.66
C LEU A 201 14.43 -5.07 12.28
N LEU A 202 15.20 -5.20 11.21
CA LEU A 202 14.69 -5.40 9.85
C LEU A 202 13.99 -6.75 9.67
N GLY A 203 14.59 -7.82 10.22
CA GLY A 203 14.01 -9.16 10.21
C GLY A 203 12.65 -9.17 10.89
N THR A 204 12.57 -8.66 12.12
CA THR A 204 11.30 -8.62 12.86
C THR A 204 10.25 -7.73 12.18
N ALA A 205 10.65 -6.57 11.65
CA ALA A 205 9.75 -5.69 10.91
C ALA A 205 9.14 -6.41 9.69
N LYS A 206 9.92 -7.19 8.94
CA LYS A 206 9.43 -7.92 7.76
C LYS A 206 8.61 -9.17 8.09
N LEU A 207 8.96 -9.88 9.17
CA LEU A 207 8.28 -11.12 9.56
C LEU A 207 6.96 -10.89 10.28
N SER A 208 6.81 -9.77 11.01
CA SER A 208 5.58 -9.46 11.75
C SER A 208 4.33 -9.40 10.84
N PRO A 209 4.34 -8.68 9.70
CA PRO A 209 3.22 -8.71 8.74
C PRO A 209 2.96 -10.09 8.12
N LEU A 210 4.02 -10.87 7.87
CA LEU A 210 3.90 -12.22 7.32
C LEU A 210 3.21 -13.17 8.32
N GLY A 211 3.59 -13.08 9.61
CA GLY A 211 2.93 -13.82 10.68
C GLY A 211 1.45 -13.48 10.77
N ALA A 212 1.08 -12.19 10.70
CA ALA A 212 -0.31 -11.75 10.71
C ALA A 212 -1.13 -12.35 9.54
N LEU A 213 -0.56 -12.35 8.33
CA LEU A 213 -1.20 -12.94 7.14
C LEU A 213 -1.39 -14.46 7.25
N LEU A 214 -0.40 -15.18 7.79
CA LEU A 214 -0.52 -16.63 8.02
C LEU A 214 -1.62 -16.96 9.06
N LEU A 215 -1.81 -16.09 10.05
CA LEU A 215 -2.89 -16.22 11.04
C LEU A 215 -4.26 -16.02 10.40
N GLU A 216 -4.41 -15.04 9.50
CA GLU A 216 -5.65 -14.79 8.76
C GLU A 216 -6.03 -15.97 7.87
N ILE A 217 -5.08 -16.50 7.08
CA ILE A 217 -5.28 -17.70 6.26
C ILE A 217 -5.68 -18.91 7.13
N SER A 218 -5.05 -19.08 8.29
CA SER A 218 -5.37 -20.18 9.22
C SER A 218 -6.77 -20.02 9.83
N ALA A 219 -7.17 -18.79 10.16
CA ALA A 219 -8.49 -18.49 10.69
C ALA A 219 -9.59 -18.76 9.64
N ILE A 220 -9.38 -18.36 8.38
CA ILE A 220 -10.32 -18.63 7.28
C ILE A 220 -10.54 -20.14 7.11
N ARG A 221 -9.47 -20.94 7.06
CA ARG A 221 -9.57 -22.42 6.95
C ARG A 221 -10.25 -23.06 8.16
N SER A 222 -10.03 -22.53 9.36
CA SER A 222 -10.66 -23.03 10.59
C SER A 222 -12.13 -22.62 10.73
N LEU A 223 -12.56 -21.54 10.06
CA LEU A 223 -13.94 -21.05 10.02
C LEU A 223 -14.76 -21.77 8.94
N GLU A 224 -14.12 -22.14 7.83
CA GLU A 224 -14.73 -22.94 6.76
C GLU A 224 -15.27 -24.29 7.28
N SER A 225 -14.63 -24.85 8.32
CA SER A 225 -15.07 -26.10 8.94
C SER A 225 -16.17 -25.97 9.99
N HIS A 226 -16.59 -24.75 10.40
CA HIS A 226 -17.45 -24.57 11.59
C HIS A 226 -18.64 -23.59 11.47
N LEU A 227 -19.12 -23.27 10.26
CA LEU A 227 -20.41 -22.55 9.98
C LEU A 227 -20.50 -21.06 10.35
N LYS A 228 -21.23 -20.32 9.47
CA LYS A 228 -21.90 -19.00 9.62
C LYS A 228 -21.63 -18.25 10.94
N ILE A 229 -20.73 -17.25 10.94
CA ILE A 229 -20.47 -16.45 12.14
C ILE A 229 -20.77 -14.96 11.92
N GLY A 230 -21.73 -14.48 12.71
CA GLY A 230 -22.03 -13.07 12.95
C GLY A 230 -21.03 -12.36 13.88
N LYS A 231 -21.27 -11.06 14.00
CA LYS A 231 -20.38 -10.01 14.53
C LYS A 231 -19.86 -10.26 15.95
N GLY A 232 -18.57 -10.61 16.07
CA GLY A 232 -17.77 -10.46 17.29
C GLY A 232 -16.44 -9.78 16.95
N THR A 233 -15.88 -8.99 17.86
CA THR A 233 -14.79 -8.04 17.55
C THR A 233 -13.46 -8.73 17.18
N PRO A 234 -12.81 -8.35 16.05
CA PRO A 234 -11.65 -9.04 15.48
C PRO A 234 -10.42 -9.23 16.39
N GLY A 235 -10.15 -8.29 17.30
CA GLY A 235 -8.90 -8.25 18.08
C GLY A 235 -8.73 -9.37 19.11
N LEU A 236 -9.81 -9.90 19.68
CA LEU A 236 -9.72 -10.98 20.68
C LEU A 236 -9.45 -12.36 20.05
N ARG A 237 -9.92 -12.56 18.81
CA ARG A 237 -9.71 -13.80 18.04
C ARG A 237 -8.31 -13.84 17.42
N PHE A 238 -7.77 -12.67 17.05
CA PHE A 238 -6.39 -12.50 16.60
C PHE A 238 -5.36 -12.95 17.66
N ARG A 239 -5.54 -12.52 18.92
CA ARG A 239 -4.57 -12.77 20.00
C ARG A 239 -4.50 -14.23 20.45
N SER A 240 -5.61 -14.96 20.48
CA SER A 240 -5.64 -16.34 20.99
C SER A 240 -5.01 -17.36 20.02
N ILE A 241 -5.17 -17.15 18.72
CA ILE A 241 -4.62 -18.02 17.68
C ILE A 241 -3.14 -17.67 17.41
N ALA A 242 -2.78 -16.38 17.44
CA ALA A 242 -1.38 -15.93 17.40
C ALA A 242 -0.55 -16.58 18.51
N MET A 243 -1.08 -16.58 19.74
CA MET A 243 -0.42 -17.24 20.87
C MET A 243 -0.28 -18.75 20.65
N ARG A 244 -1.24 -19.42 20.02
CA ARG A 244 -1.14 -20.88 19.78
C ARG A 244 -0.07 -21.23 18.75
N VAL A 245 0.00 -20.51 17.63
CA VAL A 245 1.05 -20.74 16.61
C VAL A 245 2.44 -20.34 17.11
N LEU A 246 2.55 -19.25 17.87
CA LEU A 246 3.80 -18.89 18.54
C LEU A 246 4.23 -19.95 19.56
N VAL A 247 3.29 -20.48 20.34
CA VAL A 247 3.56 -21.57 21.29
C VAL A 247 3.98 -22.84 20.53
N ASP A 248 3.38 -23.16 19.40
CA ASP A 248 3.74 -24.33 18.61
C ASP A 248 5.10 -24.16 17.91
N LEU A 249 5.44 -22.94 17.47
CA LEU A 249 6.79 -22.60 16.98
C LEU A 249 7.84 -22.65 18.10
N LEU A 250 7.52 -22.17 19.29
CA LEU A 250 8.41 -22.24 20.46
C LEU A 250 8.60 -23.70 20.91
N LYS A 251 7.54 -24.51 20.90
CA LYS A 251 7.64 -25.96 21.13
C LYS A 251 8.43 -26.68 20.05
N ALA A 252 8.27 -26.29 18.78
CA ALA A 252 9.08 -26.83 17.69
C ALA A 252 10.56 -26.44 17.86
N MET A 253 10.86 -25.22 18.31
CA MET A 253 12.21 -24.80 18.68
C MET A 253 12.74 -25.54 19.92
N GLU A 254 11.88 -25.87 20.89
CA GLU A 254 12.24 -26.66 22.07
C GLU A 254 12.55 -28.11 21.70
N ASN A 255 11.76 -28.69 20.79
CA ASN A 255 11.88 -30.10 20.36
C ASN A 255 12.98 -30.34 19.32
N HIS A 256 13.18 -29.39 18.39
CA HIS A 256 14.12 -29.54 17.27
C HIS A 256 15.35 -28.63 17.40
N GLY A 257 15.42 -27.83 18.46
CA GLY A 257 16.60 -27.07 18.85
C GLY A 257 17.14 -26.15 17.76
N LYS A 258 18.48 -26.08 17.70
CA LYS A 258 19.21 -25.16 16.84
C LYS A 258 19.02 -25.44 15.35
N GLU A 259 18.74 -26.68 14.97
CA GLU A 259 18.55 -27.08 13.57
C GLU A 259 17.27 -26.51 12.96
N PHE A 260 16.18 -26.46 13.71
CA PHE A 260 14.95 -25.81 13.26
C PHE A 260 15.14 -24.30 13.16
N LEU A 261 15.83 -23.70 14.13
CA LEU A 261 16.17 -22.28 14.09
C LEU A 261 17.08 -21.96 12.90
N ASP A 262 18.08 -22.79 12.63
CA ASP A 262 19.01 -22.65 11.50
C ASP A 262 18.29 -22.86 10.17
N ALA A 263 17.38 -23.84 10.05
CA ALA A 263 16.55 -24.04 8.86
C ALA A 263 15.60 -22.87 8.61
N LEU A 264 15.01 -22.31 9.67
CA LEU A 264 14.12 -21.16 9.59
C LEU A 264 14.92 -19.91 9.20
N LEU A 265 16.09 -19.68 9.81
CA LEU A 265 17.02 -18.62 9.44
C LEU A 265 17.57 -18.81 8.03
N GLU A 266 17.82 -20.04 7.58
CA GLU A 266 18.31 -20.36 6.25
C GLU A 266 17.22 -20.17 5.20
N SER A 267 15.96 -20.45 5.51
CA SER A 267 14.81 -20.12 4.65
C SER A 267 14.63 -18.61 4.46
N ILE A 268 15.00 -17.83 5.49
CA ILE A 268 14.98 -16.37 5.46
C ILE A 268 16.23 -15.81 4.74
N ARG A 269 17.39 -16.44 4.93
CA ARG A 269 18.68 -16.03 4.33
C ARG A 269 18.83 -16.46 2.87
N LYS A 270 18.22 -17.58 2.47
CA LYS A 270 18.21 -18.14 1.11
C LYS A 270 16.76 -18.32 0.61
N PRO A 271 16.06 -17.23 0.25
CA PRO A 271 14.78 -17.35 -0.42
C PRO A 271 14.97 -18.06 -1.77
N TYR A 272 13.92 -18.77 -2.23
CA TYR A 272 13.90 -19.64 -3.41
C TYR A 272 14.76 -19.16 -4.61
N LYS A 273 15.36 -20.12 -5.33
CA LYS A 273 16.33 -19.94 -6.44
C LYS A 273 15.98 -18.87 -7.48
N SER A 274 14.71 -18.56 -7.69
CA SER A 274 14.24 -17.48 -8.59
C SER A 274 14.63 -16.07 -8.11
N THR A 275 15.17 -15.92 -6.89
CA THR A 275 15.56 -14.63 -6.29
C THR A 275 17.07 -14.37 -6.29
N MET A 276 17.91 -15.37 -6.63
CA MET A 276 19.37 -15.29 -6.47
C MET A 276 20.10 -14.47 -7.55
N GLY A 277 19.50 -14.24 -8.72
CA GLY A 277 20.12 -13.48 -9.81
C GLY A 277 20.28 -11.97 -9.57
N VAL A 278 19.78 -11.44 -8.43
CA VAL A 278 19.73 -10.00 -8.13
C VAL A 278 20.77 -9.58 -7.07
N MET A 279 21.41 -10.52 -6.37
CA MET A 279 22.43 -10.24 -5.32
C MET A 279 23.83 -10.80 -5.68
N GLY A 280 24.21 -10.73 -6.95
CA GLY A 280 25.57 -11.06 -7.39
C GLY A 280 26.56 -9.95 -7.05
N GLY A 281 27.06 -9.92 -5.82
CA GLY A 281 28.13 -9.03 -5.37
C GLY A 281 28.80 -9.58 -4.12
N GLN A 282 29.75 -10.48 -4.32
CA GLN A 282 30.73 -11.04 -3.38
C GLN A 282 30.42 -10.86 -1.88
N ILE A 283 29.89 -11.92 -1.26
CA ILE A 283 30.03 -12.11 0.19
C ILE A 283 31.39 -12.74 0.41
N ALA A 284 32.34 -11.92 0.87
CA ALA A 284 33.61 -12.40 1.43
C ALA A 284 33.31 -13.23 2.69
N LYS A 285 33.97 -14.38 2.79
CA LYS A 285 33.99 -15.25 3.96
C LYS A 285 34.37 -14.45 5.21
N LEU A 286 33.56 -14.59 6.27
CA LEU A 286 33.98 -14.92 7.64
C LEU A 286 32.74 -15.44 8.39
#